data_AF-W0V0U0-F1
#
_entry.id   AF-W0V0U0-F1
#
_cell.length_a   1.000
_cell.length_b   1.000
_cell.length_c   1.000
_cell.angle_alpha   90.00
_cell.angle_beta   90.00
_cell.angle_gamma   90.00
#
_symmetry.space_group_name_H-M   'P 1'
#
loop_
_entity.id
_entity.type
_entity.pdbx_description
1 polymer ?
#
loop_
_entity_poly.entity_id
_entity_poly.type
_entity_poly.pdbx_seq_one_letter_code
_entity_poly.pdbx_strand_id
1 'polypeptide(L)'
;MPDCCVAGCSCDEFIAANADIDAWLKRQPGFIARRIAGWDDGAIVDMLIWDSAGNARAAMGRLMEELADSPVHDMIDQHTVSWSVAPVRHRIER
;
A
#
# COMPACT_ATOMS: atom_id res chain seq x y z
N MET A 1 -19.68 -12.63 -7.26
CA MET A 1 -18.61 -13.62 -7.00
C MET A 1 -17.86 -13.10 -5.79
N PRO A 2 -17.48 -13.93 -4.80
CA PRO A 2 -16.84 -13.40 -3.60
C PRO A 2 -15.40 -12.98 -3.92
N ASP A 3 -15.14 -11.68 -3.80
CA ASP A 3 -13.98 -10.99 -3.17
C ASP A 3 -12.61 -11.69 -3.12
N CYS A 4 -12.22 -12.44 -4.16
CA CYS A 4 -10.90 -13.07 -4.23
C CYS A 4 -9.90 -12.04 -4.76
N CYS A 5 -9.27 -11.34 -3.83
CA CYS A 5 -8.16 -10.43 -4.11
C CYS A 5 -6.86 -11.23 -4.03
N VAL A 6 -6.39 -11.69 -5.19
CA VAL A 6 -5.11 -12.39 -5.43
C VAL A 6 -5.00 -13.81 -4.84
N ALA A 7 -4.53 -14.74 -5.69
CA ALA A 7 -4.01 -16.08 -5.36
C ALA A 7 -4.79 -16.92 -4.32
N GLY A 8 -6.11 -16.83 -4.30
CA GLY A 8 -6.94 -17.66 -3.41
C GLY A 8 -7.11 -17.12 -1.99
N CYS A 9 -6.61 -15.91 -1.71
CA CYS A 9 -6.89 -15.18 -0.47
C CYS A 9 -8.05 -14.19 -0.68
N SER A 10 -8.76 -13.90 0.40
CA SER A 10 -9.77 -12.85 0.43
C SER A 10 -9.14 -11.46 0.61
N CYS A 11 -9.84 -10.42 0.17
CA CYS A 11 -9.43 -9.04 0.44
C CYS A 11 -9.26 -8.74 1.94
N ASP A 12 -10.08 -9.36 2.80
CA ASP A 12 -9.99 -9.18 4.26
C ASP A 12 -8.70 -9.79 4.84
N GLU A 13 -8.29 -10.97 4.37
CA GLU A 13 -7.02 -11.59 4.75
C GLU A 13 -5.84 -10.74 4.29
N PHE A 14 -5.90 -10.21 3.06
CA PHE A 14 -4.89 -9.29 2.54
C PHE A 14 -4.76 -8.04 3.41
N ILE A 15 -5.89 -7.42 3.80
CA ILE A 15 -5.90 -6.26 4.70
C ILE A 15 -5.32 -6.62 6.07
N ALA A 16 -5.69 -7.77 6.63
CA ALA A 16 -5.17 -8.21 7.93
C ALA A 16 -3.66 -8.43 7.91
N ALA A 17 -3.11 -8.98 6.82
CA ALA A 17 -1.67 -9.20 6.64
C ALA A 17 -0.85 -7.90 6.57
N ASN A 18 -1.49 -6.75 6.34
CA ASN A 18 -0.85 -5.44 6.26
C ASN A 18 -0.69 -4.72 7.62
N ALA A 19 -1.04 -5.36 8.74
CA ALA A 19 -1.11 -4.70 10.05
C ALA A 19 0.21 -4.07 10.52
N ASP A 20 1.34 -4.71 10.20
CA ASP A 20 2.69 -4.21 10.51
C ASP A 20 3.07 -3.00 9.62
N ILE A 21 2.75 -3.07 8.33
CA ILE A 21 2.89 -1.96 7.38
C ILE A 21 2.09 -0.75 7.86
N ASP A 22 0.83 -0.94 8.26
CA ASP A 22 -0.02 0.13 8.79
C ASP A 22 0.56 0.78 10.04
N ALA A 23 1.07 -0.03 10.97
CA ALA A 23 1.72 0.46 12.18
C ALA A 23 2.99 1.25 11.83
N TRP A 24 3.78 0.77 10.86
CA TRP A 24 5.00 1.42 10.39
C TRP A 24 4.70 2.76 9.68
N LEU A 25 3.71 2.79 8.79
CA LEU A 25 3.30 3.98 8.03
C LEU A 25 2.89 5.13 8.94
N LYS A 26 2.11 4.84 9.99
CA LYS A 26 1.66 5.84 10.98
C LYS A 26 2.81 6.54 11.72
N ARG A 27 4.02 5.96 11.72
CA ARG A 27 5.21 6.56 12.34
C ARG A 27 6.06 7.38 11.36
N GLN A 28 5.73 7.36 10.07
CA GLN A 28 6.52 8.05 9.06
C GLN A 28 6.23 9.55 9.06
N PRO A 29 7.25 10.40 8.92
CA PRO A 29 7.06 11.84 8.74
C PRO A 29 6.11 12.15 7.59
N GLY A 30 5.14 13.02 7.83
CA GLY A 30 4.24 13.54 6.81
C GLY A 30 3.19 12.55 6.29
N PHE A 31 3.06 11.35 6.85
CA PHE A 31 2.01 10.40 6.44
C PHE A 31 0.63 10.96 6.77
N ILE A 32 -0.30 10.93 5.80
CA ILE A 32 -1.66 11.44 5.94
C ILE A 32 -2.67 10.30 5.93
N ALA A 33 -2.57 9.41 4.93
CA ALA A 33 -3.57 8.37 4.72
C ALA A 33 -3.03 7.22 3.86
N ARG A 34 -3.63 6.04 4.07
CA ARG A 34 -3.56 4.88 3.17
C ARG A 34 -4.96 4.48 2.74
N ARG A 35 -5.12 4.01 1.51
CA ARG A 35 -6.38 3.49 0.95
C ARG A 35 -6.05 2.29 0.06
N ILE A 36 -6.61 1.14 0.39
CA ILE A 36 -6.49 -0.08 -0.42
C ILE A 36 -7.81 -0.27 -1.17
N ALA A 37 -7.72 -0.52 -2.48
CA ALA A 37 -8.86 -0.85 -3.32
C ALA A 37 -8.57 -2.13 -4.12
N GLY A 38 -9.59 -2.95 -4.33
CA GLY A 38 -9.54 -4.09 -5.25
C GLY A 38 -10.22 -3.75 -6.57
N TRP A 39 -9.71 -4.32 -7.67
CA TRP A 39 -10.33 -4.29 -8.99
C TRP A 39 -10.99 -5.65 -9.28
N ASP A 40 -11.92 -5.66 -10.24
CA ASP A 40 -12.69 -6.86 -10.60
C ASP A 40 -11.82 -8.00 -11.18
N ASP A 41 -10.64 -7.66 -11.71
CA ASP A 41 -9.64 -8.62 -12.20
C ASP A 41 -8.74 -9.18 -11.09
N GLY A 42 -9.00 -8.81 -9.83
CA GLY A 42 -8.23 -9.21 -8.66
C GLY A 42 -7.00 -8.35 -8.40
N ALA A 43 -6.71 -7.32 -9.22
CA ALA A 43 -5.63 -6.39 -8.95
C ALA A 43 -5.91 -5.56 -7.69
N ILE A 44 -4.87 -5.24 -6.92
CA ILE A 44 -4.94 -4.36 -5.77
C ILE A 44 -4.27 -3.03 -6.11
N VAL A 45 -4.94 -1.93 -5.73
CA VAL A 45 -4.41 -0.58 -5.76
C VAL A 45 -4.24 -0.09 -4.33
N ASP A 46 -2.99 0.05 -3.90
CA ASP A 46 -2.63 0.63 -2.61
C ASP A 46 -2.16 2.08 -2.79
N MET A 47 -2.99 3.02 -2.34
CA MET A 47 -2.76 4.45 -2.44
C MET A 47 -2.33 5.01 -1.09
N LEU A 48 -1.16 5.64 -1.10
CA LEU A 48 -0.60 6.27 0.07
C LEU A 48 -0.45 7.78 -0.16
N ILE A 49 -0.85 8.57 0.84
CA ILE A 49 -0.89 10.03 0.77
C ILE A 49 0.04 10.60 1.83
N TRP A 50 0.93 11.49 1.39
CA TRP A 50 1.84 12.26 2.24
C TRP A 50 1.67 13.76 2.02
N ASP A 51 2.13 14.55 2.99
CA ASP A 51 2.24 16.00 2.91
C ASP A 51 3.17 16.50 1.78
N SER A 52 4.14 15.67 1.39
CA SER A 52 5.15 16.00 0.39
C SER A 52 5.67 14.75 -0.32
N ALA A 53 6.01 14.92 -1.60
CA ALA A 53 6.66 13.86 -2.38
C ALA A 53 8.06 13.51 -1.85
N GLY A 54 8.71 14.41 -1.10
CA GLY A 54 9.99 14.13 -0.45
C GLY A 54 9.85 13.10 0.67
N ASN A 55 8.91 13.34 1.60
CA ASN A 55 8.61 12.41 2.68
C ASN A 55 8.13 11.05 2.16
N ALA A 56 7.27 11.03 1.14
CA ALA A 56 6.83 9.80 0.50
C ALA A 56 8.01 8.99 -0.09
N ARG A 57 8.93 9.62 -0.84
CA ARG A 57 10.09 8.92 -1.40
C ARG A 57 11.03 8.37 -0.33
N ALA A 58 11.27 9.15 0.73
CA ALA A 58 12.10 8.71 1.85
C ALA A 58 11.48 7.52 2.60
N ALA A 59 10.15 7.51 2.79
CA ALA A 59 9.45 6.37 3.36
C ALA A 59 9.51 5.14 2.44
N MET A 60 9.13 5.27 1.17
CA MET A 60 9.12 4.16 0.21
C MET A 60 10.50 3.53 -0.01
N GLY A 61 11.58 4.32 0.04
CA GLY A 61 12.94 3.80 -0.04
C GLY A 61 13.31 2.86 1.11
N ARG A 62 12.67 3.00 2.28
CA ARG A 62 12.91 2.16 3.48
C ARG A 62 11.90 1.03 3.62
N LEU A 63 10.69 1.22 3.12
CA LEU A 63 9.59 0.25 3.26
C LEU A 63 10.02 -1.16 2.81
N MET A 64 10.64 -1.26 1.63
CA MET A 64 11.06 -2.55 1.06
C MET A 64 12.18 -3.23 1.85
N GLU A 65 12.98 -2.47 2.61
CA GLU A 65 14.08 -3.02 3.41
C GLU A 65 13.61 -3.38 4.81
N GLU A 66 12.91 -2.47 5.49
CA GLU A 66 12.51 -2.63 6.89
C GLU A 66 11.34 -3.60 7.08
N LEU A 67 10.56 -3.86 6.03
CA LEU A 67 9.37 -4.71 6.06
C LEU A 67 9.46 -5.86 5.05
N ALA A 68 10.65 -6.24 4.62
CA ALA A 68 10.87 -7.35 3.69
C ALA A 68 10.17 -8.64 4.15
N ASP A 69 10.09 -8.88 5.46
CA ASP A 69 9.47 -10.06 6.07
C ASP A 69 7.97 -9.88 6.41
N SER A 70 7.32 -8.82 5.90
CA SER A 70 5.88 -8.61 6.15
C SER A 70 5.05 -9.74 5.51
N PRO A 71 4.05 -10.30 6.23
CA PRO A 71 3.24 -11.42 5.71
C PRO A 71 2.52 -11.13 4.39
N VAL A 72 2.21 -9.86 4.10
CA VAL A 72 1.57 -9.47 2.84
C VAL A 72 2.44 -9.80 1.62
N HIS A 73 3.76 -9.87 1.77
CA HIS A 73 4.68 -10.15 0.67
C HIS A 73 4.53 -11.56 0.10
N ASP A 74 4.05 -12.52 0.91
CA ASP A 74 3.74 -13.88 0.49
C ASP A 74 2.36 -13.97 -0.20
N MET A 75 1.54 -12.94 -0.10
CA MET A 75 0.17 -12.89 -0.64
C MET A 75 0.09 -12.23 -2.02
N ILE A 76 1.20 -11.69 -2.53
CA ILE A 76 1.25 -11.00 -3.83
C ILE A 76 2.30 -11.62 -4.72
N ASP A 77 2.03 -11.62 -6.03
CA ASP A 77 3.08 -11.85 -7.01
C ASP A 77 3.98 -10.61 -7.07
N GLN A 78 5.12 -10.68 -6.40
CA GLN A 78 6.13 -9.62 -6.32
C GLN A 78 6.61 -9.16 -7.71
N HIS A 79 6.54 -10.00 -8.75
CA HIS A 79 6.93 -9.62 -10.11
C HIS A 79 5.90 -8.70 -10.80
N THR A 80 4.67 -8.64 -10.28
CA THR A 80 3.60 -7.79 -10.80
C THR A 80 3.49 -6.44 -10.07
N VAL A 81 4.21 -6.29 -8.95
CA VAL A 81 4.18 -5.07 -8.15
C VAL A 81 4.85 -3.94 -8.92
N SER A 82 4.12 -2.84 -9.07
CA SER A 82 4.63 -1.59 -9.62
C SER A 82 4.21 -0.44 -8.71
N TRP A 83 5.16 0.43 -8.37
CA TRP A 83 4.90 1.60 -7.55
C TRP A 83 5.65 2.82 -8.06
N SER A 84 5.11 3.99 -7.78
CA SER A 84 5.73 5.28 -8.11
C SER A 84 5.31 6.36 -7.11
N VAL A 85 6.10 7.42 -7.01
CA VAL A 85 5.79 8.58 -6.17
C VAL A 85 5.73 9.84 -7.02
N ALA A 86 4.56 10.48 -7.05
CA ALA A 86 4.30 11.70 -7.80
C ALA A 86 3.74 12.82 -6.90
N PRO A 87 4.09 14.10 -7.15
CA PRO A 87 3.42 15.22 -6.49
C PRO A 87 1.93 15.31 -6.90
N VAL A 88 1.04 15.46 -5.93
CA VAL A 88 -0.37 15.76 -6.19
C VAL A 88 -0.48 17.18 -6.78
N ARG A 89 -1.00 17.30 -8.00
CA ARG A 89 -1.12 18.58 -8.72
C ARG A 89 -2.47 19.27 -8.54
N HIS A 90 -3.50 18.51 -8.17
CA HIS A 90 -4.86 19.01 -7.96
C HIS A 90 -5.52 18.22 -6.84
N ARG A 91 -6.24 18.92 -5.96
CA ARG A 91 -7.04 18.35 -4.87
C ARG A 91 -8.25 19.23 -4.65
N ILE A 92 -9.37 18.59 -4.32
CA ILE A 92 -10.60 19.25 -3.88
C ILE A 92 -10.75 19.00 -2.38
N GLU A 93 -11.10 20.05 -1.64
CA GLU A 93 -11.43 19.98 -0.21
C GLU A 93 -12.96 20.07 -0.07
N ARG A 94 -13.50 19.41 0.96
CA ARG A 94 -14.95 19.41 1.25
C ARG A 94 -15.32 20.60 2.12
#